data_AF-A0A7S2ZBK3-F1
#
_entry.id   AF-A0A7S2ZBK3-F1
#
_cell.length_a   1.000
_cell.length_b   1.000
_cell.length_c   1.000
_cell.angle_alpha   90.00
_cell.angle_beta   90.00
_cell.angle_gamma   90.00
#
_symmetry.space_group_name_H-M   'P 1'
#
loop_
_entity.id
_entity.type
_entity.pdbx_description
1 polymer ?
#
loop_
_entity_poly.entity_id
_entity_poly.type
_entity_poly.pdbx_seq_one_letter_code
_entity_poly.pdbx_strand_id
1 'polypeptide(L)'
;MEDGLAVQDLSKLEIDKLTPLTSEVISRQATINCGTIGHVAHGKSTLVKALSGVDTAKFKRERERNNTIELGYANAKLYKCANADCPRPACYRAYSSDKEDHPLCEVPGCDSNMNL
;
A
#
# COMPACT_ATOMS: atom_id res chain seq x y z
N MET A 1 -0.32 11.34 19.76
CA MET A 1 0.03 9.92 19.56
C MET A 1 0.50 9.85 18.13
N GLU A 2 1.81 9.70 17.93
CA GLU A 2 2.40 9.76 16.59
C GLU A 2 2.15 8.42 15.91
N ASP A 3 1.23 8.38 14.94
CA ASP A 3 0.79 7.16 14.24
C ASP A 3 1.87 6.53 13.33
N GLY A 4 3.16 6.86 13.53
CA GLY A 4 4.26 6.43 12.68
C GLY A 4 4.18 6.96 11.23
N LEU A 5 3.30 7.94 11.00
CA LEU A 5 3.04 8.57 9.70
C LEU A 5 3.70 9.95 9.63
N ALA A 6 4.23 10.31 8.47
CA ALA A 6 4.74 11.65 8.21
C ALA A 6 3.68 12.72 8.52
N VAL A 7 4.11 13.75 9.25
CA VAL A 7 3.27 14.89 9.62
C VAL A 7 3.19 15.84 8.43
N GLN A 8 1.98 16.11 7.97
CA GLN A 8 1.73 17.11 6.93
C GLN A 8 1.66 18.51 7.54
N ASP A 9 2.80 19.21 7.55
CA ASP A 9 2.91 20.59 8.03
C ASP A 9 3.04 21.55 6.85
N LEU A 10 2.00 22.36 6.61
CA LEU A 10 1.98 23.34 5.53
C LEU A 10 3.06 24.42 5.69
N SER A 11 3.53 24.67 6.90
CA SER A 11 4.50 25.72 7.21
C SER A 11 5.92 25.34 6.78
N LYS A 12 6.20 24.04 6.70
CA LYS A 12 7.52 23.48 6.35
C LYS A 12 7.57 22.97 4.91
N LEU A 13 6.46 23.10 4.18
CA LEU A 13 6.29 22.53 2.85
C LEU A 13 6.87 23.47 1.80
N GLU A 14 7.99 23.08 1.19
CA GLU A 14 8.56 23.79 0.05
C GLU A 14 7.92 23.30 -1.25
N ILE A 15 6.98 24.09 -1.80
CA ILE A 15 6.14 23.72 -2.95
C ILE A 15 7.00 23.32 -4.17
N ASP A 16 8.10 24.03 -4.41
CA ASP A 16 8.95 23.82 -5.59
C ASP A 16 9.73 22.50 -5.59
N LYS A 17 9.85 21.83 -4.43
CA LYS A 17 10.57 20.56 -4.28
C LYS A 17 9.64 19.36 -4.10
N LEU A 18 8.33 19.58 -4.10
CA LEU A 18 7.35 18.51 -3.92
C LEU A 18 7.36 17.58 -5.13
N THR A 19 7.48 16.29 -4.85
CA THR A 19 7.30 15.24 -5.84
C THR A 19 6.31 14.20 -5.31
N PRO A 20 5.73 13.33 -6.14
CA PRO A 20 4.91 12.24 -5.62
C PRO A 20 5.67 11.33 -4.63
N LEU A 21 7.01 11.30 -4.70
CA LEU A 21 7.87 10.46 -3.87
C LEU A 21 8.33 11.13 -2.58
N THR A 22 8.03 12.41 -2.35
CA THR A 22 8.36 13.05 -1.06
C THR A 22 7.57 12.42 0.08
N SER A 23 8.22 12.24 1.25
CA SER A 23 7.68 11.56 2.43
C SER A 23 6.31 12.08 2.87
N GLU A 24 6.10 13.39 2.79
CA GLU A 24 4.87 14.07 3.18
C GLU A 24 3.68 13.70 2.29
N VAL A 25 3.95 13.36 1.03
CA VAL A 25 2.94 13.00 0.03
C VAL A 25 2.70 11.49 0.07
N ILE A 26 3.76 10.70 -0.10
CA ILE A 26 3.68 9.24 -0.24
C ILE A 26 3.14 8.55 1.02
N SER A 27 3.36 9.14 2.20
CA SER A 27 2.86 8.61 3.49
C SER A 27 1.34 8.55 3.57
N ARG A 28 0.61 9.50 2.95
CA ARG A 28 -0.84 9.64 3.12
C ARG A 28 -1.66 9.64 1.83
N GLN A 29 -1.01 9.80 0.68
CA GLN A 29 -1.68 9.91 -0.61
C GLN A 29 -1.18 8.85 -1.59
N ALA A 30 -2.12 8.28 -2.34
CA ALA A 30 -1.81 7.36 -3.42
C ALA A 30 -1.20 8.12 -4.60
N THR A 31 -0.02 7.70 -5.03
CA THR A 31 0.74 8.33 -6.13
C THR A 31 0.42 7.70 -7.48
N ILE A 32 0.01 6.42 -7.48
CA ILE A 32 -0.23 5.61 -8.68
C ILE A 32 -1.54 4.83 -8.49
N ASN A 33 -2.39 4.84 -9.52
CA ASN A 33 -3.58 3.99 -9.58
C ASN A 33 -3.28 2.77 -10.46
N CYS A 34 -3.48 1.56 -9.90
CA CYS A 34 -3.33 0.30 -10.62
C CYS A 34 -4.68 -0.40 -10.77
N GLY A 35 -5.10 -0.65 -12.01
CA GLY A 35 -6.31 -1.40 -12.31
C GLY A 35 -6.02 -2.90 -12.47
N THR A 36 -6.83 -3.77 -11.85
CA THR A 36 -6.77 -5.22 -12.07
C THR A 36 -7.86 -5.64 -13.05
N ILE A 37 -7.47 -6.24 -14.18
CA ILE A 37 -8.38 -6.75 -15.21
C ILE A 37 -8.22 -8.26 -15.37
N GLY A 38 -9.24 -8.93 -15.89
CA GLY A 38 -9.21 -10.39 -16.07
C GLY A 38 -10.60 -11.04 -16.08
N HIS A 39 -10.64 -12.32 -16.43
CA HIS A 39 -11.87 -13.10 -16.59
C HIS A 39 -12.64 -13.30 -15.26
N VAL A 40 -13.91 -13.70 -15.36
CA VAL A 40 -14.74 -13.99 -14.18
C VAL A 40 -14.09 -15.10 -13.35
N ALA A 41 -14.19 -15.00 -12.02
CA ALA A 41 -13.63 -15.94 -11.04
C ALA A 41 -12.09 -16.09 -11.00
N HIS A 42 -11.32 -15.25 -11.69
CA HIS A 42 -9.83 -15.26 -11.61
C HIS A 42 -9.26 -14.60 -10.34
N GLY A 43 -10.07 -14.30 -9.33
CA GLY A 43 -9.58 -13.80 -8.04
C GLY A 43 -9.02 -12.36 -8.03
N LYS A 44 -9.43 -11.50 -8.97
CA LYS A 44 -9.00 -10.08 -9.01
C LYS A 44 -9.21 -9.34 -7.68
N SER A 45 -10.39 -9.48 -7.09
CA SER A 45 -10.74 -8.86 -5.81
C SER A 45 -9.93 -9.47 -4.66
N THR A 46 -9.63 -10.78 -4.72
CA THR A 46 -8.76 -11.46 -3.76
C THR A 46 -7.32 -10.94 -3.84
N LEU A 47 -6.80 -10.68 -5.05
CA LEU A 47 -5.47 -10.10 -5.24
C LEU A 47 -5.39 -8.70 -4.62
N VAL A 48 -6.38 -7.84 -4.88
CA VAL A 48 -6.44 -6.50 -4.28
C VAL A 48 -6.50 -6.58 -2.76
N LYS A 49 -7.30 -7.50 -2.21
CA LYS A 49 -7.38 -7.74 -0.77
C LYS A 49 -6.07 -8.24 -0.17
N ALA A 50 -5.34 -9.12 -0.86
CA ALA A 50 -4.04 -9.61 -0.40
C ALA A 50 -2.98 -8.50 -0.35
N LEU A 51 -3.04 -7.53 -1.28
CA LEU A 51 -2.08 -6.42 -1.35
C LEU A 51 -2.42 -5.27 -0.39
N SER A 52 -3.70 -4.91 -0.28
CA SER A 52 -4.16 -3.75 0.49
C SER A 52 -4.67 -4.10 1.90
N GLY A 53 -5.02 -5.37 2.14
CA GLY A 53 -5.78 -5.79 3.32
C GLY A 53 -7.27 -5.40 3.27
N VAL A 54 -7.71 -4.62 2.28
CA VAL A 54 -9.07 -4.08 2.19
C VAL A 54 -9.96 -4.97 1.31
N ASP A 55 -11.14 -5.31 1.80
CA ASP A 55 -12.15 -6.00 1.00
C ASP A 55 -12.88 -5.02 0.10
N THR A 56 -12.78 -5.22 -1.22
CA THR A 56 -13.39 -4.32 -2.21
C THR A 56 -14.89 -4.58 -2.41
N ALA A 57 -15.43 -5.70 -1.94
CA ALA A 57 -16.85 -6.03 -2.05
C ALA A 57 -17.67 -5.31 -0.96
N LYS A 58 -18.11 -4.08 -1.27
CA LYS A 58 -18.83 -3.23 -0.29
C LYS A 58 -20.31 -3.59 -0.15
N PHE A 59 -20.90 -4.23 -1.16
CA PHE A 59 -22.33 -4.53 -1.16
C PHE A 59 -22.63 -5.97 -0.76
N LYS A 60 -23.67 -6.15 0.06
CA LYS A 60 -24.14 -7.48 0.51
C LYS A 60 -24.43 -8.41 -0.68
N ARG A 61 -25.02 -7.88 -1.76
CA ARG A 61 -25.30 -8.61 -3.00
C ARG A 61 -24.06 -9.16 -3.70
N GLU A 62 -22.95 -8.41 -3.68
CA GLU A 62 -21.67 -8.83 -4.27
C GLU A 62 -21.06 -9.98 -3.46
N ARG A 63 -21.12 -9.86 -2.12
CA ARG A 63 -20.61 -10.89 -1.21
C ARG A 63 -21.41 -12.19 -1.28
N GLU A 64 -22.73 -12.11 -1.44
CA GLU A 64 -23.60 -13.28 -1.61
C GLU A 64 -23.40 -13.98 -2.96
N ARG A 65 -23.08 -13.21 -4.01
CA ARG A 65 -22.92 -13.74 -5.39
C ARG A 65 -21.47 -14.04 -5.78
N ASN A 66 -20.50 -13.75 -4.90
CA ASN A 66 -19.07 -13.90 -5.13
C ASN A 66 -18.59 -13.25 -6.46
N ASN A 67 -19.23 -12.14 -6.84
CA ASN A 67 -18.86 -11.37 -8.02
C ASN A 67 -18.78 -9.88 -7.70
N THR A 68 -17.92 -9.18 -8.42
CA THR A 68 -17.76 -7.72 -8.29
C THR A 68 -18.55 -7.07 -9.42
N ILE A 69 -19.52 -6.23 -9.06
CA ILE A 69 -20.42 -5.55 -9.98
C ILE A 69 -20.03 -4.07 -10.06
N GLU A 70 -19.68 -3.48 -8.91
CA GLU A 70 -19.24 -2.09 -8.83
C GLU A 70 -17.71 -1.97 -8.76
N LEU A 71 -17.19 -0.79 -9.11
CA LEU A 71 -15.77 -0.52 -9.06
C LEU A 71 -15.29 -0.46 -7.61
N GLY A 72 -14.49 -1.46 -7.23
CA GLY A 72 -13.79 -1.50 -5.96
C GLY A 72 -12.55 -0.62 -5.95
N TYR A 73 -12.30 0.08 -4.84
CA TYR A 73 -11.09 0.88 -4.64
C TYR A 73 -10.45 0.53 -3.29
N ALA A 74 -9.12 0.39 -3.30
CA ALA A 74 -8.33 0.10 -2.11
C ALA A 74 -6.95 0.77 -2.22
N ASN A 75 -6.50 1.37 -1.13
CA ASN A 75 -5.16 1.93 -1.02
C ASN A 75 -4.21 0.89 -0.44
N ALA A 76 -2.98 0.86 -0.94
CA ALA A 76 -1.90 0.05 -0.41
C ALA A 76 -0.60 0.85 -0.42
N LYS A 77 0.22 0.63 0.61
CA LYS A 77 1.58 1.15 0.67
C LYS A 77 2.56 0.07 0.25
N LEU A 78 3.48 0.40 -0.65
CA LEU A 78 4.50 -0.52 -1.17
C LEU A 78 5.85 -0.15 -0.57
N TYR A 79 6.40 -1.06 0.21
CA TYR A 79 7.66 -0.86 0.91
C TYR A 79 8.77 -1.66 0.23
N LYS A 80 9.98 -1.09 0.29
CA LYS A 80 11.24 -1.73 -0.09
C LYS A 80 12.18 -1.76 1.10
N CYS A 81 12.75 -2.91 1.40
CA CYS A 81 13.78 -3.04 2.44
C CYS A 81 14.98 -2.11 2.13
N ALA A 82 15.49 -1.42 3.15
CA ALA A 82 16.68 -0.59 3.02
C ALA A 82 17.97 -1.43 2.85
N ASN A 83 17.96 -2.69 3.29
CA ASN A 83 19.10 -3.59 3.16
C ASN A 83 19.26 -4.04 1.70
N ALA A 84 20.43 -3.76 1.12
CA ALA A 84 20.77 -4.15 -0.25
C ALA A 84 20.94 -5.67 -0.41
N ASP A 85 21.32 -6.37 0.68
CA ASP A 85 21.54 -7.82 0.69
C ASP A 85 20.24 -8.62 0.86
N CYS A 86 19.11 -7.94 1.12
CA CYS A 86 17.82 -8.61 1.23
C CYS A 86 17.42 -9.22 -0.12
N PRO A 87 17.16 -10.54 -0.20
CA PRO A 87 16.94 -11.22 -1.47
C PRO A 87 15.65 -10.74 -2.15
N ARG A 88 15.72 -10.49 -3.46
CA ARG A 88 14.53 -10.27 -4.30
C ARG A 88 13.85 -11.62 -4.55
N PRO A 89 12.51 -11.72 -4.50
CA PRO A 89 11.53 -10.63 -4.38
C PRO A 89 11.14 -10.25 -2.94
N ALA A 90 11.64 -10.96 -1.93
CA ALA A 90 11.20 -10.82 -0.53
C ALA A 90 11.49 -9.44 0.09
N CYS A 91 12.41 -8.66 -0.49
CA CYS A 91 12.68 -7.29 -0.08
C CYS A 91 11.56 -6.27 -0.37
N TYR A 92 10.46 -6.67 -1.03
CA TYR A 92 9.29 -5.82 -1.27
C TYR A 92 8.09 -6.33 -0.51
N ARG A 93 7.29 -5.41 0.04
CA ARG A 93 6.06 -5.78 0.73
C ARG A 93 4.97 -4.74 0.59
N ALA A 94 3.73 -5.21 0.44
CA ALA A 94 2.56 -4.36 0.45
C ALA A 94 1.88 -4.46 1.83
N TYR A 95 1.45 -3.32 2.36
CA TYR A 95 0.60 -3.25 3.55
C TYR A 95 -0.57 -2.28 3.33
N SER A 96 -1.51 -2.28 4.28
CA SER A 96 -2.60 -1.31 4.30
C SER A 96 -2.09 0.13 4.49
N SER A 97 -2.96 1.10 4.19
CA SER A 97 -2.67 2.53 4.37
C SER A 97 -2.32 2.92 5.81
N ASP A 98 -2.79 2.15 6.79
CA ASP A 98 -2.66 2.46 8.22
C ASP A 98 -1.31 2.03 8.80
N LYS A 99 -0.47 1.36 7.99
CA LYS A 99 0.86 0.94 8.41
C LYS A 99 1.80 2.16 8.51
N GLU A 100 2.64 2.14 9.55
CA GLU A 100 3.73 3.10 9.78
C GLU A 100 4.67 3.20 8.57
N ASP A 101 5.35 4.34 8.39
CA ASP A 101 6.15 4.60 7.19
C ASP A 101 7.48 3.83 7.14
N HIS A 102 7.98 3.37 8.29
CA HIS A 102 9.25 2.64 8.41
C HIS A 102 9.14 1.34 9.22
N PRO A 103 8.36 0.36 8.74
CA PRO A 103 8.22 -0.91 9.44
C PRO A 103 9.49 -1.74 9.32
N LEU A 104 9.71 -2.65 10.27
CA LEU A 104 10.79 -3.63 10.20
C LEU A 104 10.56 -4.62 9.06
N CYS A 105 11.65 -5.04 8.41
CA CYS A 105 11.59 -6.12 7.43
C CYS A 105 11.25 -7.44 8.12
N GLU A 106 10.30 -8.19 7.56
CA GLU A 106 9.89 -9.51 8.08
C GLU A 106 10.65 -10.67 7.42
N VAL A 107 11.66 -10.38 6.58
CA VAL A 107 12.46 -11.43 5.95
C VAL A 107 13.38 -12.06 7.00
N PRO A 108 13.38 -13.39 7.16
CA PRO A 108 14.24 -14.06 8.14
C PRO A 108 15.71 -13.70 7.94
N GLY A 109 16.34 -13.15 8.98
CA GLY A 109 17.73 -12.69 8.94
C GLY A 109 17.94 -11.26 8.45
N CYS A 110 16.87 -10.49 8.23
CA CYS A 110 16.95 -9.07 7.89
C CYS A 110 16.19 -8.22 8.93
N ASP A 111 16.93 -7.53 9.80
CA ASP A 111 16.36 -6.66 10.84
C ASP A 111 16.38 -5.16 10.43
N SER A 112 16.41 -4.88 9.14
CA SER A 112 16.48 -3.50 8.62
C SER A 112 15.10 -2.90 8.43
N ASN A 113 14.99 -1.58 8.58
CA ASN A 113 13.76 -0.86 8.26
C ASN A 113 13.46 -0.94 6.76
N MET A 114 12.16 -0.93 6.45
CA MET A 114 11.68 -0.74 5.09
C MET A 114 11.42 0.75 4.85
N ASN A 115 11.63 1.17 3.61
CA ASN A 115 11.32 2.50 3.11
C ASN A 115 10.09 2.41 2.21
N LEU A 116 9.19 3.37 2.39
CA LEU A 116 8.06 3.60 1.50
C LEU A 116 8.51 4.18 0.15
#